data_AF-A0AAD9JPQ0-F1
#
_entry.id   AF-A0AAD9JPQ0-F1
#
_cell.length_a   1.000
_cell.length_b   1.000
_cell.length_c   1.000
_cell.angle_alpha   90.00
_cell.angle_beta   90.00
_cell.angle_gamma   90.00
#
_symmetry.space_group_name_H-M   'P 1'
#
loop_
_entity.id
_entity.type
_entity.pdbx_description
1 polymer ?
#
loop_
_entity_poly.entity_id
_entity_poly.type
_entity_poly.pdbx_seq_one_letter_code
_entity_poly.pdbx_strand_id
1 'polypeptide(L)'
;VETNNLCESWNRCFSTLLGTSHPSIWRGLEHLRMDHANVKVAILLESRGQHPAKRLEKAIKQLQERLVNLFSTYHKKEKTIKQFLANIGHCIMWK
;
A
#
# COMPACT_ATOMS: atom_id res chain seq x y z
N VAL A 1 -4.03 -14.43 27.93
CA VAL A 1 -2.88 -13.51 28.05
C VAL A 1 -2.38 -13.25 26.64
N GLU A 2 -2.83 -12.18 26.00
CA GLU A 2 -2.41 -11.80 24.65
C GLU A 2 -1.48 -10.60 24.75
N THR A 3 -0.19 -10.86 24.92
CA THR A 3 0.83 -9.80 25.09
C THR A 3 2.13 -10.21 24.41
N ASN A 4 2.10 -10.48 23.10
CA ASN A 4 3.35 -10.59 22.33
C ASN A 4 3.29 -10.00 20.91
N ASN A 5 2.10 -9.75 20.35
CA ASN A 5 1.94 -9.24 18.98
C ASN A 5 2.64 -7.88 18.75
N LEU A 6 2.67 -7.01 19.76
CA LEU A 6 3.33 -5.69 19.67
C LEU A 6 4.86 -5.81 19.69
N CYS A 7 5.41 -6.63 20.59
CA CYS A 7 6.84 -6.86 20.70
C CYS A 7 7.40 -7.54 19.44
N GLU A 8 6.71 -8.59 18.96
CA GLU A 8 7.06 -9.30 17.74
C GLU A 8 6.96 -8.40 16.51
N SER A 9 5.93 -7.55 16.42
CA SER A 9 5.78 -6.57 15.35
C SER A 9 6.94 -5.56 15.36
N TRP A 10 7.28 -5.01 16.53
CA TRP A 10 8.38 -4.07 16.66
C TRP A 10 9.73 -4.71 16.30
N ASN A 11 10.01 -5.92 16.82
CA ASN A 11 11.23 -6.65 16.50
C ASN A 11 11.34 -6.97 15.01
N ARG A 12 10.23 -7.33 14.36
CA ARG A 12 10.18 -7.58 12.91
C ARG A 12 10.44 -6.31 12.11
N CYS A 13 9.82 -5.18 12.47
CA CYS A 13 10.09 -3.89 11.85
C CYS A 13 11.55 -3.47 12.04
N PHE A 14 12.08 -3.57 13.25
CA PHE A 14 13.47 -3.25 13.56
C PHE A 14 14.46 -4.12 12.79
N SER A 15 14.22 -5.43 12.72
CA SER A 15 15.04 -6.35 11.92
C SER A 15 15.00 -6.01 10.42
N THR A 16 13.81 -5.65 9.92
CA THR A 16 13.63 -5.21 8.52
C THR A 16 14.37 -3.90 8.24
N LEU A 17 14.32 -2.96 9.18
CA LEU A 17 15.01 -1.68 9.10
C LEU A 17 16.53 -1.86 9.06
N LEU A 18 17.07 -2.74 9.89
CA LEU A 18 18.52 -3.02 9.95
C LEU A 18 19.03 -3.83 8.76
N GLY A 19 18.19 -4.72 8.20
CA GLY A 19 18.51 -5.55 7.04
C GLY A 19 19.68 -6.54 7.24
N THR A 20 20.20 -6.63 8.46
CA THR A 20 21.37 -7.45 8.84
C THR A 20 21.15 -8.00 10.26
N SER A 21 21.59 -9.24 10.50
CA SER A 21 21.43 -9.88 11.81
C SER A 21 22.31 -9.25 12.90
N HIS A 22 23.46 -8.69 12.51
CA HIS A 22 24.45 -8.11 13.42
C HIS A 22 25.01 -6.80 12.86
N PRO A 23 24.23 -5.70 12.88
CA PRO A 23 24.74 -4.39 12.49
C PRO A 23 25.77 -3.89 13.52
N SER A 24 26.74 -3.10 13.05
CA SER A 24 27.53 -2.28 13.98
C SER A 24 26.64 -1.24 14.67
N ILE A 25 27.01 -0.83 15.87
CA ILE A 25 26.28 0.19 16.64
C ILE A 25 26.05 1.46 15.79
N TRP A 26 27.06 1.89 15.05
CA TRP A 26 26.98 3.04 14.15
C TRP A 26 25.96 2.87 13.03
N ARG A 27 25.90 1.68 12.42
CA ARG A 27 24.93 1.37 11.37
C ARG A 27 23.51 1.31 11.92
N GLY A 28 23.34 0.76 13.13
CA GLY A 28 22.07 0.80 13.84
C GLY A 28 21.60 2.23 14.14
N LEU A 29 22.51 3.08 14.62
CA LEU A 29 22.22 4.49 14.90
C LEU A 29 21.81 5.25 13.63
N GLU A 30 22.52 5.01 12.52
CA GLU A 30 22.19 5.63 11.23
C GLU A 30 20.79 5.23 10.76
N HIS A 31 20.46 3.94 10.80
CA HIS A 31 19.15 3.46 10.40
C HIS A 31 18.02 4.00 11.30
N LEU A 32 18.23 4.12 12.61
CA LEU A 32 17.28 4.76 13.52
C LEU A 32 17.08 6.24 13.21
N ARG A 33 18.15 6.95 12.83
CA ARG A 33 18.07 8.36 12.40
C ARG A 33 17.26 8.51 11.11
N MET A 34 17.47 7.61 10.15
CA MET A 34 16.71 7.57 8.90
C MET A 34 15.23 7.28 9.15
N ASP A 35 14.91 6.31 10.01
CA ASP A 35 13.53 5.99 10.39
C ASP A 35 12.82 7.18 11.03
N HIS A 36 13.48 7.83 12.00
CA HIS A 36 12.96 9.04 12.63
C HIS A 36 12.73 10.18 11.61
N ALA A 37 13.61 10.36 10.64
CA ALA A 37 13.43 11.34 9.57
C ALA A 37 12.22 10.99 8.68
N ASN A 38 12.04 9.71 8.32
CA ASN A 38 10.89 9.25 7.54
C ASN A 38 9.57 9.47 8.28
N VAL A 39 9.53 9.19 9.58
CA VAL A 39 8.35 9.43 10.43
C VAL A 39 8.02 10.92 10.48
N LYS A 40 9.02 11.80 10.65
CA LYS A 40 8.82 13.25 10.60
C LYS A 40 8.24 13.73 9.28
N VAL A 41 8.76 13.20 8.16
CA VAL A 41 8.23 13.51 6.82
C VAL A 41 6.79 13.02 6.70
N ALA A 42 6.48 11.80 7.16
CA ALA A 42 5.13 11.27 7.13
C ALA A 42 4.13 12.13 7.94
N ILE A 43 4.50 12.54 9.16
CA ILE A 43 3.68 13.44 9.99
C ILE A 43 3.47 14.79 9.31
N LEU A 44 4.52 15.35 8.70
CA LEU A 44 4.43 16.63 7.99
C LEU A 44 3.52 16.52 6.75
N LEU A 45 3.66 15.44 5.99
CA LEU A 45 2.82 15.16 4.83
C LEU A 45 1.35 14.98 5.23
N GLU A 46 1.10 14.24 6.31
CA GLU A 46 -0.23 14.08 6.92
C GLU A 46 -0.84 15.43 7.32
N SER A 47 -0.07 16.29 8.01
CA SER A 47 -0.53 17.63 8.40
C SER A 47 -0.86 18.54 7.21
N ARG A 48 -0.33 18.22 6.03
CA ARG A 48 -0.59 18.93 4.77
C ARG A 48 -1.69 18.27 3.94
N GLY A 49 -2.32 17.21 4.45
CA GLY A 49 -3.30 16.39 3.72
C GLY A 49 -2.70 15.61 2.54
N GLN A 50 -1.37 15.45 2.51
CA GLN A 50 -0.66 14.69 1.50
C GLN A 50 -0.35 13.31 2.07
N HIS A 51 -1.15 12.29 1.77
CA HIS A 51 -0.80 10.94 2.21
C HIS A 51 0.26 10.34 1.28
N PRO A 52 1.20 9.50 1.77
CA PRO A 52 2.08 8.70 0.92
C PRO A 52 1.26 7.61 0.21
N ALA A 53 0.54 8.02 -0.82
CA ALA A 53 -0.53 7.25 -1.43
C ALA A 53 -0.04 6.23 -2.46
N LYS A 54 1.27 5.96 -2.59
CA LYS A 54 1.82 5.17 -3.73
C LYS A 54 1.14 3.81 -3.95
N ARG A 55 0.79 3.09 -2.88
CA ARG A 55 0.09 1.79 -2.99
C ARG A 55 -1.40 1.94 -3.30
N LEU A 56 -2.06 2.90 -2.64
CA LEU A 56 -3.49 3.19 -2.84
C LEU A 56 -3.73 3.79 -4.23
N GLU A 57 -2.91 4.74 -4.66
CA GLU A 57 -2.88 5.32 -6.00
C GLU A 57 -2.72 4.26 -7.07
N LYS A 58 -1.79 3.30 -6.89
CA LYS A 58 -1.61 2.21 -7.84
C LYS A 58 -2.86 1.34 -7.95
N ALA A 59 -3.47 0.97 -6.81
CA ALA A 59 -4.68 0.16 -6.79
C ALA A 59 -5.87 0.90 -7.42
N ILE A 60 -6.05 2.19 -7.10
CA ILE A 60 -7.08 3.06 -7.68
C ILE A 60 -6.87 3.21 -9.19
N LYS A 61 -5.64 3.46 -9.63
CA LYS A 61 -5.30 3.59 -11.05
C LYS A 61 -5.59 2.31 -11.82
N GLN A 62 -5.20 1.15 -11.28
CA GLN A 62 -5.51 -0.15 -11.88
C GLN A 62 -7.02 -0.41 -11.96
N LEU A 63 -7.77 -0.02 -10.94
CA LEU A 63 -9.23 -0.11 -10.96
C LEU A 63 -9.84 0.78 -12.05
N GLN A 64 -9.37 2.02 -12.17
CA GLN A 64 -9.81 2.96 -13.21
C GLN A 64 -9.52 2.43 -14.62
N GLU A 65 -8.31 1.93 -14.87
CA GLU A 65 -7.94 1.32 -16.15
C GLU A 65 -8.84 0.13 -16.51
N ARG A 66 -9.13 -0.75 -15.53
CA ARG A 66 -10.06 -1.89 -15.72
C ARG A 66 -11.47 -1.42 -16.07
N LEU A 67 -11.98 -0.39 -15.40
CA LEU A 67 -13.31 0.16 -15.67
C LEU A 67 -13.38 0.77 -17.08
N VAL A 68 -12.40 1.58 -17.47
CA VAL A 68 -12.33 2.17 -18.83
C VAL A 68 -12.36 1.09 -19.89
N ASN A 69 -11.54 0.04 -19.75
CA ASN A 69 -11.52 -1.09 -20.69
C ASN A 69 -12.87 -1.84 -20.76
N LEU A 70 -13.55 -1.99 -19.62
CA LEU A 70 -14.90 -2.59 -19.56
C LEU A 70 -15.93 -1.75 -20.31
N PHE A 71 -15.90 -0.43 -20.13
CA PHE A 71 -16.78 0.49 -20.87
C PHE A 71 -16.48 0.46 -22.37
N SER A 72 -15.22 0.48 -22.78
CA SER A 72 -14.84 0.41 -24.20
C SER A 72 -15.26 -0.90 -24.86
N THR A 73 -15.11 -2.04 -24.18
CA THR A 73 -15.52 -3.36 -24.71
C THR A 73 -17.04 -3.51 -24.79
N TYR A 74 -17.79 -2.95 -23.82
CA TYR A 74 -19.25 -2.88 -23.91
C TYR A 74 -19.71 -1.96 -25.05
N HIS A 75 -19.09 -0.79 -25.21
CA HIS A 75 -19.45 0.16 -26.26
C HIS A 75 -19.22 -0.41 -27.68
N LYS A 76 -18.18 -1.22 -27.86
CA LYS A 76 -17.91 -1.98 -29.09
C LYS A 76 -18.85 -3.18 -29.33
N LYS A 77 -19.82 -3.43 -28.43
CA LYS A 77 -20.74 -4.58 -28.44
C LYS A 77 -20.05 -5.95 -28.42
N GLU A 78 -18.79 -6.02 -28.01
CA GLU A 78 -18.03 -7.26 -27.89
C GLU A 78 -18.48 -8.10 -26.68
N LYS A 79 -19.15 -7.47 -25.71
CA LYS A 79 -19.70 -8.13 -24.52
C LYS A 79 -21.19 -7.85 -24.38
N THR A 80 -21.93 -8.87 -23.95
CA THR A 80 -23.33 -8.71 -23.57
C THR A 80 -23.45 -7.95 -22.24
N ILE A 81 -24.59 -7.28 -22.04
CA ILE A 81 -24.87 -6.50 -20.83
C ILE A 81 -24.75 -7.34 -19.54
N LYS A 82 -25.11 -8.63 -19.58
CA LYS A 82 -24.95 -9.56 -18.45
C LYS A 82 -23.48 -9.75 -18.07
N GLN A 83 -22.61 -9.93 -19.06
CA GLN A 83 -21.16 -10.07 -18.84
C GLN A 83 -20.53 -8.76 -18.36
N PHE A 84 -21.02 -7.62 -18.83
CA PHE A 84 -20.59 -6.31 -18.36
C PHE A 84 -20.91 -6.10 -16.87
N LEU A 85 -22.16 -6.34 -16.47
CA LEU A 85 -22.61 -6.21 -15.09
C LEU A 85 -21.89 -7.16 -14.12
N ALA A 86 -21.65 -8.41 -14.53
CA ALA A 86 -20.89 -9.37 -13.73
C ALA A 86 -19.43 -8.91 -13.50
N ASN A 87 -18.79 -8.37 -14.55
CA ASN A 87 -17.42 -7.87 -14.46
C ASN A 87 -17.31 -6.59 -13.62
N ILE A 88 -18.32 -5.71 -13.64
CA ILE A 88 -18.40 -4.57 -12.71
C ILE A 88 -18.49 -5.06 -11.26
N GLY A 89 -19.30 -6.09 -11.00
CA GLY A 89 -19.37 -6.73 -9.69
C GLY A 89 -17.99 -7.20 -9.20
N HIS A 90 -17.21 -7.84 -10.06
CA HIS A 90 -15.83 -8.23 -9.75
C HIS A 90 -14.86 -7.07 -9.56
N CYS A 91 -15.13 -5.90 -10.15
CA CYS A 91 -14.33 -4.69 -9.92
C CYS A 91 -14.67 -4.02 -8.58
N ILE A 92 -15.92 -4.05 -8.14
CA ILE A 92 -16.38 -3.40 -6.90
C ILE A 92 -16.19 -4.31 -5.67
N MET A 93 -16.36 -5.63 -5.82
CA MET A 93 -16.29 -6.59 -4.70
C MET A 93 -14.86 -7.03 -4.31
N TRP A 94 -13.82 -6.38 -4.84
CA TRP A 94 -12.46 -6.59 -4.37
C TRP A 94 -12.32 -5.97 -2.96
N LYS A 95 -12.58 -6.78 -1.93
CA LYS A 95 -12.17 -6.57 -0.54
C LYS A 95 -10.88 -7.32 -0.26
#